data_AF-A0A3P3Z1B4-F1
#
_entry.id   AF-A0A3P3Z1B4-F1
#
_cell.length_a   1.000
_cell.length_b   1.000
_cell.length_c   1.000
_cell.angle_alpha   90.00
_cell.angle_beta   90.00
_cell.angle_gamma   90.00
#
_symmetry.space_group_name_H-M   'P 1'
#
loop_
_entity.id
_entity.type
_entity.pdbx_description
1 polymer ?
#
loop_
_entity_poly.entity_id
_entity_poly.type
_entity_poly.pdbx_seq_one_letter_code
_entity_poly.pdbx_strand_id
1 'polypeptide(L)'
;MPDERFDSMLLAIAQQQEGIDGILDTFFSFLSRKTDFFSQPDMARRSVHQVMDRYLAAAEEKQRKAQEAQAAAQQQQSARTSSRVEVLENEEEVNAAAAAQAAKDAAQRKLELEKAQCEVAEAKARKEAAAKEAAQQAETDAKEAFADTADAPRGLPPTAANGFAYEKYIFSQSLQEAEVRVPLPAANVKGKQVNVVITSNRLLVGMKGGSPIVDGELYGKVRAEECMWTIEDGKTVVVTLYKANSMEWWKTIFQGDPEIDLQKVMPENSKLDDLDSDTRQTVEKMMYDQRQKMMGRPTSDEQKKQDMLRKFMEAHPEMDFSQAKFC
;
A
#
# COMPACT_ATOMS: atom_id res chain seq x y z
N MET A 1 -0.28 2.68 44.90
CA MET A 1 0.20 3.88 44.19
C MET A 1 1.09 4.66 45.14
N PRO A 2 2.31 5.05 44.75
CA PRO A 2 3.08 6.01 45.53
C PRO A 2 2.30 7.33 45.63
N ASP A 3 2.23 7.91 46.83
CA ASP A 3 1.57 9.20 47.07
C ASP A 3 2.57 10.32 46.75
N GLU A 4 2.60 10.77 45.49
CA GLU A 4 3.58 11.73 44.93
C GLU A 4 3.22 13.20 45.24
N ARG A 5 2.17 13.42 46.04
CA ARG A 5 1.58 14.75 46.28
C ARG A 5 2.50 15.75 46.96
N PHE A 6 3.49 15.28 47.72
CA PHE A 6 4.45 16.12 48.44
C PHE A 6 5.83 16.18 47.79
N ASP A 7 6.03 15.49 46.66
CA ASP A 7 7.34 15.33 46.04
C ASP A 7 7.92 16.66 45.57
N SER A 8 7.10 17.56 45.03
CA SER A 8 7.53 18.89 44.58
C SER A 8 8.10 19.74 45.71
N MET A 9 7.50 19.67 46.90
CA MET A 9 7.96 20.39 48.09
C MET A 9 9.23 19.75 48.68
N LEU A 10 9.27 18.42 48.76
CA LEU A 10 10.45 17.69 49.24
C LEU A 10 11.66 17.86 48.30
N LEU A 11 11.42 17.89 46.99
CA LEU A 11 12.46 18.15 45.98
C LEU A 11 13.03 19.57 46.09
N ALA A 12 12.17 20.57 46.33
CA ALA A 12 12.62 21.95 46.54
C ALA A 12 13.53 22.09 47.78
N ILE A 13 13.22 21.35 48.86
CA ILE A 13 14.07 21.29 50.05
C ILE A 13 15.38 20.54 49.73
N ALA A 14 15.31 19.43 49.01
CA ALA A 14 16.46 18.63 48.63
C ALA A 14 17.47 19.41 47.75
N GLN A 15 17.00 20.28 46.86
CA GLN A 15 17.85 21.12 46.02
C GLN A 15 18.67 22.16 46.80
N GLN A 16 18.21 22.54 48.00
CA GLN A 16 18.87 23.55 48.84
C GLN A 16 19.80 22.94 49.88
N GLN A 17 19.82 21.61 50.02
CA GLN A 17 20.61 20.90 51.02
C GLN A 17 21.72 20.08 50.35
N GLU A 18 22.89 20.04 50.97
CA GLU A 18 24.01 19.21 50.52
C GLU A 18 23.88 17.79 51.08
N GLY A 19 23.23 16.91 50.31
CA GLY A 19 23.14 15.48 50.62
C GLY A 19 21.95 15.07 51.48
N ILE A 20 21.86 13.76 51.75
CA ILE A 20 20.70 13.13 52.42
C ILE A 20 20.64 13.53 53.89
N ASP A 21 21.79 13.64 54.55
CA ASP A 21 21.87 13.95 55.97
C ASP A 21 21.32 15.36 56.28
N GLY A 22 21.53 16.34 55.41
CA GLY A 22 20.99 17.69 55.56
C GLY A 22 19.46 17.76 55.43
N ILE A 23 18.88 16.92 54.56
CA ILE A 23 17.43 16.80 54.41
C ILE A 23 16.82 16.16 55.67
N LEU A 24 17.44 15.08 56.16
CA LEU A 24 17.00 14.41 57.39
C LEU A 24 17.11 15.34 58.60
N ASP A 25 18.21 16.08 58.73
CA ASP A 25 18.38 17.04 59.82
C ASP A 25 17.31 18.14 59.76
N THR A 26 17.04 18.71 58.58
CA THR A 26 15.96 19.69 58.40
C THR A 26 14.60 19.15 58.83
N PHE A 27 14.31 17.88 58.50
CA PHE A 27 13.05 17.23 58.85
C PHE A 27 12.95 16.94 60.37
N PHE A 28 13.98 16.38 60.98
CA PHE A 28 13.99 16.13 62.43
C PHE A 28 14.03 17.44 63.24
N SER A 29 14.68 18.47 62.72
CA SER A 29 14.69 19.83 63.26
C SER A 29 13.31 20.49 63.19
N PHE A 30 12.51 20.21 62.15
CA PHE A 30 11.11 20.60 62.10
C PHE A 30 10.27 19.85 63.15
N LEU A 31 10.44 18.52 63.23
CA LEU A 31 9.72 17.70 64.22
C LEU A 31 10.00 18.17 65.64
N SER A 32 11.24 18.52 65.98
CA SER A 32 11.58 19.01 67.33
C SER A 32 10.95 20.35 67.68
N ARG A 33 10.77 21.25 66.71
CA ARG A 33 10.20 22.59 66.93
C ARG A 33 8.67 22.64 66.88
N LYS A 34 8.05 21.78 66.08
CA LYS A 34 6.62 21.89 65.72
C LYS A 34 5.78 20.70 66.16
N THR A 35 6.40 19.68 66.75
CA THR A 35 5.69 18.48 67.22
C THR A 35 6.23 18.02 68.57
N ASP A 36 5.47 17.16 69.24
CA ASP A 36 5.84 16.49 70.49
C ASP A 36 6.63 15.19 70.24
N PHE A 37 7.09 14.94 69.01
CA PHE A 37 7.71 13.69 68.57
C PHE A 37 8.84 13.18 69.48
N PHE A 38 9.66 14.09 70.02
CA PHE A 38 10.80 13.73 70.88
C PHE A 38 10.45 13.65 72.37
N SER A 39 9.19 13.83 72.76
CA SER A 39 8.74 13.74 74.15
C SER A 39 8.83 12.30 74.69
N GLN A 40 8.75 11.30 73.80
CA GLN A 40 8.90 9.87 74.12
C GLN A 40 9.94 9.23 73.18
N PRO A 41 11.21 9.11 73.61
CA PRO A 41 12.31 8.72 72.73
C PRO A 41 12.17 7.29 72.18
N ASP A 42 11.61 6.36 72.96
CA ASP A 42 11.44 4.97 72.54
C ASP A 42 10.37 4.82 71.45
N MET A 43 9.27 5.57 71.55
CA MET A 43 8.21 5.59 70.54
C MET A 43 8.66 6.29 69.26
N ALA A 44 9.43 7.37 69.38
CA ALA A 44 10.05 8.06 68.25
C ALA A 44 10.96 7.13 67.45
N ARG A 45 11.87 6.42 68.13
CA ARG A 45 12.78 5.45 67.51
C ARG A 45 12.03 4.33 66.81
N ARG A 46 11.04 3.70 67.48
CA ARG A 46 10.23 2.64 66.89
C ARG A 46 9.51 3.09 65.62
N SER A 47 8.96 4.30 65.63
CA SER A 47 8.24 4.86 64.49
C SER A 47 9.15 5.07 63.27
N VAL A 48 10.36 5.61 63.48
CA VAL A 48 11.36 5.77 62.40
C VAL A 48 11.81 4.42 61.87
N HIS A 49 12.14 3.47 62.76
CA HIS A 49 12.57 2.13 62.37
C HIS A 49 11.49 1.41 61.55
N GLN A 50 10.23 1.45 62.00
CA GLN A 50 9.13 0.81 61.28
C GLN A 50 8.95 1.35 59.85
N VAL A 51 9.08 2.66 59.66
CA VAL A 51 8.99 3.28 58.32
C VAL A 51 10.21 2.89 57.49
N MET A 52 11.41 2.93 58.07
CA MET A 52 12.65 2.54 57.39
C MET A 52 12.58 1.09 56.89
N ASP A 53 12.21 0.15 57.77
CA ASP A 53 12.11 -1.28 57.46
C ASP A 53 11.12 -1.55 56.32
N ARG A 54 10.00 -0.82 56.28
CA ARG A 54 9.01 -0.93 55.20
C ARG A 54 9.60 -0.55 53.84
N TYR A 55 10.38 0.52 53.78
CA TYR A 55 11.00 0.97 52.53
C TYR A 55 12.23 0.15 52.15
N LEU A 56 12.98 -0.38 53.12
CA LEU A 56 14.05 -1.34 52.89
C LEU A 56 13.51 -2.64 52.27
N ALA A 57 12.44 -3.21 52.84
CA ALA A 57 11.81 -4.41 52.29
C ALA A 57 11.29 -4.19 50.84
N ALA A 58 10.71 -3.03 50.55
CA ALA A 58 10.28 -2.68 49.20
C ALA A 58 11.46 -2.50 48.23
N ALA A 59 12.58 -1.92 48.69
CA ALA A 59 13.80 -1.78 47.90
C ALA A 59 14.43 -3.14 47.60
N GLU A 60 14.48 -4.05 48.58
CA GLU A 60 14.95 -5.43 48.41
C GLU A 60 14.07 -6.21 47.44
N GLU A 61 12.74 -6.08 47.51
CA GLU A 61 11.83 -6.73 46.56
C GLU A 61 12.03 -6.20 45.13
N LYS A 62 12.25 -4.88 44.98
CA LYS A 62 12.54 -4.26 43.68
C LYS A 62 13.89 -4.71 43.13
N GLN A 63 14.90 -4.84 43.99
CA GLN A 63 16.21 -5.39 43.60
C GLN A 63 16.11 -6.87 43.23
N ARG A 64 15.38 -7.67 43.99
CA ARG A 64 15.15 -9.08 43.69
C ARG A 64 14.42 -9.25 42.36
N LYS A 65 13.36 -8.49 42.11
CA LYS A 65 12.65 -8.48 40.80
C LYS A 65 13.55 -8.00 39.67
N ALA A 66 14.42 -7.02 39.89
CA ALA A 66 15.38 -6.56 38.89
C ALA A 66 16.46 -7.62 38.61
N GLN A 67 16.96 -8.31 39.63
CA GLN A 67 17.90 -9.42 39.49
C GLN A 67 17.26 -10.63 38.82
N GLU A 68 16.03 -10.99 39.18
CA GLU A 68 15.24 -12.04 38.52
C GLU A 68 14.94 -11.67 37.07
N ALA A 69 14.60 -10.42 36.76
CA ALA A 69 14.41 -9.96 35.40
C ALA A 69 15.71 -9.95 34.58
N GLN A 70 16.84 -9.59 35.20
CA GLN A 70 18.16 -9.67 34.57
C GLN A 70 18.61 -11.12 34.35
N ALA A 71 18.38 -12.00 35.31
CA ALA A 71 18.66 -13.43 35.20
C ALA A 71 17.75 -14.09 34.16
N ALA A 72 16.47 -13.74 34.12
CA ALA A 72 15.54 -14.19 33.08
C ALA A 72 15.93 -13.62 31.70
N ALA A 73 16.39 -12.37 31.61
CA ALA A 73 16.90 -11.80 30.37
C ALA A 73 18.20 -12.47 29.91
N GLN A 74 19.11 -12.81 30.84
CA GLN A 74 20.33 -13.56 30.54
C GLN A 74 20.04 -15.01 30.15
N GLN A 75 19.08 -15.67 30.80
CA GLN A 75 18.59 -17.00 30.43
C GLN A 75 17.87 -16.97 29.08
N GLN A 76 17.08 -15.93 28.78
CA GLN A 76 16.50 -15.73 27.46
C GLN A 76 17.57 -15.42 26.41
N GLN A 77 18.66 -14.74 26.75
CA GLN A 77 19.79 -14.50 25.85
C GLN A 77 20.63 -15.77 25.63
N SER A 78 20.86 -16.59 26.65
CA SER A 78 21.57 -17.88 26.54
C SER A 78 20.72 -18.92 25.80
N ALA A 79 19.42 -18.98 26.09
CA ALA A 79 18.45 -19.76 25.33
C ALA A 79 18.33 -19.25 23.89
N ARG A 80 18.39 -17.94 23.63
CA ARG A 80 18.46 -17.36 22.27
C ARG A 80 19.76 -17.67 21.54
N THR A 81 20.89 -17.84 22.24
CA THR A 81 22.17 -18.20 21.60
C THR A 81 22.24 -19.70 21.31
N SER A 82 21.69 -20.53 22.20
CA SER A 82 21.43 -21.96 21.92
C SER A 82 20.44 -22.14 20.78
N SER A 83 19.33 -21.40 20.79
CA SER A 83 18.34 -21.42 19.72
C SER A 83 18.83 -20.72 18.45
N ARG A 84 19.91 -19.93 18.46
CA ARG A 84 20.44 -19.32 17.23
C ARG A 84 21.07 -20.34 16.31
N VAL A 85 21.59 -21.44 16.87
CA VAL A 85 22.10 -22.56 16.07
C VAL A 85 20.93 -23.33 15.43
N GLU A 86 19.85 -23.58 16.17
CA GLU A 86 18.61 -24.21 15.66
C GLU A 86 17.76 -23.27 14.77
N VAL A 87 17.85 -21.95 14.94
CA VAL A 87 17.15 -20.92 14.15
C VAL A 87 17.83 -20.70 12.80
N LEU A 88 19.14 -20.95 12.66
CA LEU A 88 19.78 -20.95 11.33
C LEU A 88 19.27 -22.12 10.48
N GLU A 89 19.08 -23.30 11.09
CA GLU A 89 18.45 -24.45 10.42
C GLU A 89 16.97 -24.17 10.09
N ASN A 90 16.22 -23.51 10.99
CA ASN A 90 14.85 -23.06 10.71
C ASN A 90 14.77 -21.88 9.70
N GLU A 91 15.74 -20.96 9.64
CA GLU A 91 15.76 -19.88 8.66
C GLU A 91 16.08 -20.42 7.26
N GLU A 92 16.93 -21.44 7.14
CA GLU A 92 17.10 -22.17 5.88
C GLU A 92 15.84 -22.93 5.48
N GLU A 93 15.15 -23.62 6.41
CA GLU A 93 13.87 -24.27 6.10
C GLU A 93 12.75 -23.26 5.76
N VAL A 94 12.66 -22.13 6.48
CA VAL A 94 11.66 -21.08 6.23
C VAL A 94 11.97 -20.34 4.92
N ASN A 95 13.25 -20.12 4.59
CA ASN A 95 13.64 -19.57 3.29
C ASN A 95 13.47 -20.60 2.16
N ALA A 96 13.72 -21.88 2.39
CA ALA A 96 13.43 -22.94 1.43
C ALA A 96 11.92 -23.11 1.21
N ALA A 97 11.11 -22.99 2.26
CA ALA A 97 9.66 -22.99 2.16
C ALA A 97 9.13 -21.72 1.47
N ALA A 98 9.70 -20.55 1.75
CA ALA A 98 9.40 -19.31 1.05
C ALA A 98 9.81 -19.36 -0.42
N ALA A 99 10.98 -19.92 -0.74
CA ALA A 99 11.43 -20.16 -2.10
C ALA A 99 10.53 -21.16 -2.83
N ALA A 100 10.13 -22.25 -2.16
CA ALA A 100 9.21 -23.23 -2.71
C ALA A 100 7.81 -22.66 -2.93
N GLN A 101 7.32 -21.80 -2.02
CA GLN A 101 6.04 -21.13 -2.18
C GLN A 101 6.10 -20.08 -3.29
N ALA A 102 7.13 -19.23 -3.31
CA ALA A 102 7.35 -18.26 -4.38
C ALA A 102 7.48 -18.95 -5.76
N ALA A 103 8.15 -20.12 -5.82
CA ALA A 103 8.26 -20.91 -7.04
C ALA A 103 6.94 -21.57 -7.45
N LYS A 104 6.13 -22.05 -6.51
CA LYS A 104 4.78 -22.57 -6.77
C LYS A 104 3.84 -21.47 -7.27
N ASP A 105 3.85 -20.31 -6.63
CA ASP A 105 3.05 -19.16 -7.02
C ASP A 105 3.51 -18.63 -8.39
N ALA A 106 4.81 -18.59 -8.66
CA ALA A 106 5.35 -18.25 -9.97
C ALA A 106 4.94 -19.27 -11.04
N ALA A 107 4.97 -20.57 -10.74
CA ALA A 107 4.53 -21.61 -11.66
C ALA A 107 3.02 -21.54 -11.96
N GLN A 108 2.19 -21.23 -10.95
CA GLN A 108 0.75 -20.98 -11.14
C GLN A 108 0.52 -19.76 -12.03
N ARG A 109 1.20 -18.63 -11.75
CA ARG A 109 1.11 -17.41 -12.58
C ARG A 109 1.61 -17.64 -14.00
N LYS A 110 2.65 -18.46 -14.19
CA LYS A 110 3.13 -18.85 -15.51
C LYS A 110 2.07 -19.63 -16.28
N LEU A 111 1.41 -20.58 -15.62
CA LEU A 111 0.35 -21.37 -16.24
C LEU A 111 -0.88 -20.51 -16.56
N GLU A 112 -1.21 -19.54 -15.72
CA GLU A 112 -2.25 -18.53 -16.00
C GLU A 112 -1.86 -17.59 -17.15
N LEU A 113 -0.59 -17.17 -17.22
CA LEU A 113 -0.05 -16.39 -18.33
C LEU A 113 -0.12 -17.16 -19.65
N GLU A 114 0.31 -18.42 -19.66
CA GLU A 114 0.26 -19.29 -20.85
C GLU A 114 -1.17 -19.54 -21.31
N LYS A 115 -2.11 -19.73 -20.38
CA LYS A 115 -3.55 -19.81 -20.69
C LYS A 115 -4.07 -18.50 -21.27
N ALA A 116 -3.80 -17.36 -20.64
CA ALA A 116 -4.23 -16.06 -21.14
C ALA A 116 -3.63 -15.75 -22.53
N GLN A 117 -2.39 -16.15 -22.78
CA GLN A 117 -1.77 -16.04 -24.11
C GLN A 117 -2.42 -16.96 -25.13
N CYS A 118 -2.71 -18.22 -24.78
CA CYS A 118 -3.45 -19.13 -25.66
C CYS A 118 -4.85 -18.58 -25.98
N GLU A 119 -5.59 -18.09 -24.99
CA GLU A 119 -6.92 -17.50 -25.20
C GLU A 119 -6.86 -16.27 -26.13
N VAL A 120 -5.87 -15.39 -25.95
CA VAL A 120 -5.66 -14.24 -26.83
C VAL A 120 -5.25 -14.69 -28.24
N ALA A 121 -4.39 -15.71 -28.37
CA ALA A 121 -3.96 -16.24 -29.66
C ALA A 121 -5.10 -16.96 -30.41
N GLU A 122 -5.91 -17.76 -29.70
CA GLU A 122 -7.10 -18.42 -30.23
C GLU A 122 -8.17 -17.41 -30.62
N ALA A 123 -8.39 -16.36 -29.81
CA ALA A 123 -9.31 -15.28 -30.15
C ALA A 123 -8.84 -14.50 -31.39
N LYS A 124 -7.54 -14.23 -31.52
CA LYS A 124 -6.95 -13.64 -32.74
C LYS A 124 -7.11 -14.57 -33.95
N ALA A 125 -6.76 -15.86 -33.82
CA ALA A 125 -6.84 -16.83 -34.91
C ALA A 125 -8.29 -17.07 -35.38
N ARG A 126 -9.25 -17.15 -34.45
CA ARG A 126 -10.68 -17.33 -34.76
C ARG A 126 -11.26 -16.10 -35.46
N LYS A 127 -10.83 -14.90 -35.09
CA LYS A 127 -11.23 -13.66 -35.78
C LYS A 127 -10.49 -13.44 -37.10
N GLU A 128 -9.22 -13.87 -37.25
CA GLU A 128 -8.51 -13.86 -38.54
C GLU A 128 -9.11 -14.87 -39.53
N ALA A 129 -9.58 -16.03 -39.05
CA ALA A 129 -10.35 -16.97 -39.86
C ALA A 129 -11.69 -16.36 -40.31
N ALA A 130 -12.43 -15.72 -39.40
CA ALA A 130 -13.68 -15.03 -39.73
C ALA A 130 -13.48 -13.82 -40.68
N ALA A 131 -12.37 -13.08 -40.54
CA ALA A 131 -12.00 -11.99 -41.43
C ALA A 131 -11.58 -12.48 -42.83
N LYS A 132 -10.93 -13.66 -42.93
CA LYS A 132 -10.61 -14.31 -44.21
C LYS A 132 -11.86 -14.87 -44.90
N GLU A 133 -12.80 -15.43 -44.15
CA GLU A 133 -14.11 -15.86 -44.67
C GLU A 133 -14.96 -14.67 -45.13
N ALA A 134 -14.96 -13.54 -44.39
CA ALA A 134 -15.63 -12.31 -44.80
C ALA A 134 -14.97 -11.64 -46.03
N ALA A 135 -13.63 -11.72 -46.15
CA ALA A 135 -12.90 -11.23 -47.31
C ALA A 135 -13.12 -12.09 -48.57
N GLN A 136 -13.42 -13.39 -48.42
CA GLN A 136 -13.80 -14.28 -49.54
C GLN A 136 -15.25 -14.07 -50.02
N GLN A 137 -16.10 -13.41 -49.23
CA GLN A 137 -17.46 -13.04 -49.63
C GLN A 137 -17.59 -11.60 -50.15
N ALA A 138 -16.50 -10.84 -50.19
CA ALA A 138 -16.46 -9.46 -50.68
C ALA A 138 -15.84 -9.34 -52.09
N GLU A 139 -16.45 -10.03 -53.07
CA GLU A 139 -16.43 -9.62 -54.48
C GLU A 139 -17.77 -8.97 -54.84
N THR A 140 -18.24 -7.99 -54.05
CA THR A 140 -19.16 -6.95 -54.53
C THR A 140 -19.12 -5.77 -53.57
N ASP A 141 -18.72 -4.63 -54.12
CA ASP A 141 -18.93 -3.25 -53.66
C ASP A 141 -18.24 -2.77 -52.37
N ALA A 142 -17.17 -2.02 -52.61
CA ALA A 142 -16.53 -1.14 -51.65
C ALA A 142 -17.41 0.10 -51.36
N LYS A 143 -17.81 0.28 -50.09
CA LYS A 143 -17.45 1.41 -49.22
C LYS A 143 -18.43 1.54 -48.04
N GLU A 144 -17.85 1.88 -46.89
CA GLU A 144 -18.49 2.46 -45.70
C GLU A 144 -19.27 1.53 -44.75
N ALA A 145 -18.51 0.79 -43.94
CA ALA A 145 -18.89 0.44 -42.56
C ALA A 145 -17.63 0.12 -41.73
N PHE A 146 -16.77 1.11 -41.49
CA PHE A 146 -15.72 1.01 -40.48
C PHE A 146 -16.22 1.60 -39.16
N ALA A 147 -17.17 0.90 -38.55
CA ALA A 147 -17.58 1.13 -37.17
C ALA A 147 -17.66 -0.24 -36.51
N ASP A 148 -16.95 -0.38 -35.39
CA ASP A 148 -16.96 -1.52 -34.48
C ASP A 148 -15.92 -2.64 -34.67
N THR A 149 -14.63 -2.26 -34.78
CA THR A 149 -13.53 -3.11 -34.32
C THR A 149 -13.12 -2.74 -32.88
N ALA A 150 -14.09 -2.49 -32.00
CA ALA A 150 -13.84 -2.06 -30.62
C ALA A 150 -13.55 -3.23 -29.65
N ASP A 151 -13.73 -4.48 -30.08
CA ASP A 151 -13.63 -5.65 -29.19
C ASP A 151 -12.70 -6.75 -29.72
N ALA A 152 -11.51 -6.36 -30.19
CA ALA A 152 -10.43 -7.33 -30.44
C ALA A 152 -9.48 -7.30 -29.23
N PRO A 153 -9.22 -8.42 -28.53
CA PRO A 153 -8.20 -8.45 -27.49
C PRO A 153 -6.83 -8.19 -28.14
N ARG A 154 -6.32 -6.97 -27.97
CA ARG A 154 -5.03 -6.56 -28.53
C ARG A 154 -3.85 -7.02 -27.68
N GLY A 155 -4.12 -7.39 -26.43
CA GLY A 155 -3.15 -7.89 -25.46
C GLY A 155 -3.82 -8.61 -24.31
N LEU A 156 -3.06 -8.83 -23.24
CA LEU A 156 -3.54 -9.46 -22.02
C LEU A 156 -4.57 -8.57 -21.30
N PRO A 157 -5.59 -9.15 -20.64
CA PRO A 157 -6.55 -8.37 -19.89
C PRO A 157 -5.86 -7.71 -18.68
N PRO A 158 -5.97 -6.37 -18.51
CA PRO A 158 -5.38 -5.70 -17.36
C PRO A 158 -6.09 -6.10 -16.06
N THR A 159 -5.36 -6.07 -14.95
CA THR A 159 -5.91 -6.24 -13.60
C THR A 159 -6.70 -5.01 -13.17
N ALA A 160 -7.43 -5.09 -12.05
CA ALA A 160 -8.20 -3.97 -11.49
C ALA A 160 -7.35 -2.72 -11.20
N ALA A 161 -6.04 -2.87 -11.03
CA ALA A 161 -5.08 -1.78 -10.84
C ALA A 161 -4.34 -1.39 -12.15
N ASN A 162 -4.97 -1.64 -13.30
CA ASN A 162 -4.51 -1.27 -14.63
C ASN A 162 -3.13 -1.84 -15.05
N GLY A 163 -2.67 -2.91 -14.41
CA GLY A 163 -1.43 -3.59 -14.75
C GLY A 163 -1.63 -5.06 -15.03
N PHE A 164 -0.67 -5.92 -14.66
CA PHE A 164 -0.74 -7.36 -14.90
C PHE A 164 0.09 -8.15 -13.87
N ALA A 165 -0.26 -9.41 -13.68
CA ALA A 165 0.49 -10.35 -12.85
C ALA A 165 1.32 -11.29 -13.74
N TYR A 166 2.60 -11.00 -13.90
CA TYR A 166 3.53 -11.89 -14.60
C TYR A 166 4.08 -12.98 -13.67
N GLU A 167 4.86 -13.90 -14.24
CA GLU A 167 5.52 -14.98 -13.51
C GLU A 167 6.42 -14.44 -12.38
N LYS A 168 7.23 -13.42 -12.67
CA LYS A 168 8.29 -12.93 -11.78
C LYS A 168 7.93 -11.68 -10.98
N TYR A 169 6.94 -10.93 -11.43
CA TYR A 169 6.53 -9.67 -10.82
C TYR A 169 5.07 -9.36 -11.15
N ILE A 170 4.45 -8.55 -10.30
CA ILE A 170 3.12 -8.01 -10.51
C ILE A 170 3.30 -6.51 -10.63
N PHE A 171 2.67 -5.89 -11.61
CA PHE A 171 2.66 -4.44 -11.69
C PHE A 171 1.26 -3.88 -11.66
N SER A 172 1.16 -2.68 -11.10
CA SER A 172 0.02 -1.78 -11.17
C SER A 172 0.50 -0.44 -11.70
N GLN A 173 -0.40 0.36 -12.26
CA GLN A 173 0.00 1.68 -12.74
C GLN A 173 -1.13 2.69 -12.65
N SER A 174 -0.72 3.94 -12.50
CA SER A 174 -1.51 5.13 -12.79
C SER A 174 -0.92 5.83 -14.04
N LEU A 175 -1.46 7.01 -14.37
CA LEU A 175 -0.93 7.83 -15.45
C LEU A 175 0.50 8.32 -15.15
N GLN A 176 0.81 8.56 -13.87
CA GLN A 176 2.05 9.21 -13.43
C GLN A 176 3.10 8.21 -12.92
N GLU A 177 2.67 7.11 -12.33
CA GLU A 177 3.56 6.14 -11.68
C GLU A 177 3.20 4.69 -12.05
N ALA A 178 4.20 3.82 -11.98
CA ALA A 178 4.06 2.39 -12.10
C ALA A 178 4.65 1.72 -10.85
N GLU A 179 3.87 0.87 -10.20
CA GLU A 179 4.28 0.15 -9.01
C GLU A 179 4.57 -1.31 -9.40
N VAL A 180 5.78 -1.78 -9.10
CA VAL A 180 6.27 -3.12 -9.44
C VAL A 180 6.50 -3.89 -8.15
N ARG A 181 5.67 -4.91 -7.90
CA ARG A 181 5.77 -5.84 -6.78
C ARG A 181 6.50 -7.11 -7.21
N VAL A 182 7.66 -7.36 -6.62
CA VAL A 182 8.52 -8.52 -6.89
C VAL A 182 8.55 -9.42 -5.64
N PRO A 183 7.87 -10.58 -5.67
CA PRO A 183 7.97 -11.57 -4.59
C PRO A 183 9.39 -12.12 -4.47
N LEU A 184 9.93 -12.14 -3.25
CA LEU A 184 11.25 -12.67 -2.94
C LEU A 184 11.17 -14.16 -2.58
N PRO A 185 12.17 -14.98 -2.93
CA PRO A 185 12.25 -16.39 -2.55
C PRO A 185 12.75 -16.59 -1.11
N ALA A 186 12.56 -15.60 -0.23
CA ALA A 186 13.04 -15.62 1.15
C ALA A 186 12.04 -14.90 2.06
N ALA A 187 12.01 -15.26 3.34
CA ALA A 187 11.18 -14.62 4.35
C ALA A 187 12.01 -13.79 5.32
N ASN A 188 11.40 -12.75 5.91
CA ASN A 188 12.06 -11.82 6.84
C ASN A 188 13.27 -11.09 6.22
N VAL A 189 13.23 -10.85 4.90
CA VAL A 189 14.31 -10.19 4.17
C VAL A 189 14.48 -8.75 4.65
N LYS A 190 15.72 -8.37 4.94
CA LYS A 190 16.08 -7.01 5.34
C LYS A 190 16.66 -6.24 4.16
N GLY A 191 16.52 -4.92 4.15
CA GLY A 191 17.04 -4.06 3.07
C GLY A 191 18.53 -4.26 2.73
N LYS A 192 19.36 -4.70 3.69
CA LYS A 192 20.79 -5.01 3.45
C LYS A 192 21.03 -6.25 2.58
N GLN A 193 20.04 -7.14 2.48
CA GLN A 193 20.08 -8.40 1.75
C GLN A 193 19.48 -8.29 0.35
N VAL A 194 18.89 -7.15 -0.01
CA VAL A 194 18.32 -6.90 -1.33
C VAL A 194 19.27 -5.99 -2.13
N ASN A 195 19.39 -6.26 -3.41
CA ASN A 195 20.04 -5.40 -4.38
C ASN A 195 18.98 -4.85 -5.34
N VAL A 196 18.68 -3.55 -5.22
CA VAL A 196 17.77 -2.83 -6.11
C VAL A 196 18.56 -1.75 -6.83
N VAL A 197 18.60 -1.83 -8.16
CA VAL A 197 19.23 -0.82 -9.01
C VAL A 197 18.17 -0.26 -9.94
N ILE A 198 17.89 1.03 -9.76
CA ILE A 198 16.93 1.78 -10.58
C ILE A 198 17.73 2.77 -11.41
N THR A 199 17.61 2.67 -12.73
CA THR A 199 18.19 3.59 -13.71
C THR A 199 17.06 4.12 -14.59
N SER A 200 17.26 5.23 -15.29
CA SER A 200 16.22 5.86 -16.12
C SER A 200 15.56 4.90 -17.12
N ASN A 201 16.27 3.88 -17.61
CA ASN A 201 15.76 2.89 -18.56
C ASN A 201 15.88 1.44 -18.07
N ARG A 202 16.34 1.17 -16.85
CA ARG A 202 16.62 -0.21 -16.42
C ARG A 202 16.25 -0.41 -14.96
N LEU A 203 15.63 -1.55 -14.67
CA LEU A 203 15.31 -1.98 -13.31
C LEU A 203 15.92 -3.36 -13.07
N LEU A 204 16.68 -3.46 -11.98
CA LEU A 204 17.20 -4.72 -11.47
C LEU A 204 16.76 -4.88 -10.02
N VAL A 205 16.12 -5.99 -9.71
CA VAL A 205 15.75 -6.38 -8.34
C VAL A 205 16.18 -7.82 -8.11
N GLY A 206 16.96 -8.05 -7.06
CA GLY A 206 17.42 -9.38 -6.69
C GLY A 206 17.93 -9.45 -5.27
N MET A 207 18.24 -10.68 -4.82
CA MET A 207 18.91 -10.91 -3.55
C MET A 207 20.41 -10.61 -3.70
N LYS A 208 21.02 -10.02 -2.66
CA LYS A 208 22.44 -9.70 -2.65
C LYS A 208 23.28 -10.99 -2.65
N GLY A 209 24.08 -11.19 -3.70
CA GLY A 209 24.90 -12.40 -3.89
C GLY A 209 24.20 -13.54 -4.64
N GLY A 210 22.92 -13.38 -5.02
CA GLY A 210 22.19 -14.32 -5.88
C GLY A 210 21.99 -13.81 -7.30
N SER A 211 21.31 -14.60 -8.13
CA SER A 211 20.84 -14.16 -9.45
C SER A 211 19.72 -13.12 -9.32
N PRO A 212 19.67 -12.08 -10.17
CA PRO A 212 18.59 -11.12 -10.16
C PRO A 212 17.26 -11.82 -10.48
N ILE A 213 16.20 -11.46 -9.75
CA ILE A 213 14.86 -12.02 -9.94
C ILE A 213 14.24 -11.37 -11.17
N VAL A 214 14.33 -10.05 -11.26
CA VAL A 214 13.99 -9.28 -12.45
C VAL A 214 15.18 -8.42 -12.84
N ASP A 215 15.49 -8.45 -14.13
CA ASP A 215 16.53 -7.65 -14.76
C ASP A 215 16.12 -7.42 -16.21
N GLY A 216 15.82 -6.17 -16.54
CA GLY A 216 15.40 -5.82 -17.89
C GLY A 216 15.36 -4.32 -18.14
N GLU A 217 15.30 -3.97 -19.42
CA GLU A 217 15.08 -2.60 -19.87
C GLU A 217 13.60 -2.22 -19.67
N LEU A 218 13.35 -1.06 -19.10
CA LEU A 218 12.02 -0.53 -18.86
C LEU A 218 11.35 -0.15 -20.18
N TYR A 219 10.02 -0.26 -20.23
CA TYR A 219 9.21 0.14 -21.37
C TYR A 219 9.39 1.61 -21.74
N GLY A 220 9.41 2.48 -20.71
CA GLY A 220 9.59 3.91 -20.86
C GLY A 220 10.63 4.47 -19.89
N LYS A 221 11.01 5.72 -20.12
CA LYS A 221 11.92 6.47 -19.25
C LYS A 221 11.27 6.76 -17.90
N VAL A 222 12.04 6.57 -16.82
CA VAL A 222 11.65 6.93 -15.45
C VAL A 222 12.57 8.00 -14.88
N ARG A 223 12.02 8.77 -13.93
CA ARG A 223 12.78 9.72 -13.11
C ARG A 223 13.44 8.96 -11.96
N ALA A 224 14.62 8.40 -12.23
CA ALA A 224 15.31 7.50 -11.30
C ALA A 224 15.53 8.12 -9.90
N GLU A 225 15.67 9.44 -9.81
CA GLU A 225 15.86 10.16 -8.53
C GLU A 225 14.59 10.25 -7.68
N GLU A 226 13.40 10.23 -8.31
CA GLU A 226 12.11 10.26 -7.62
C GLU A 226 11.62 8.84 -7.27
N CYS A 227 12.17 7.81 -7.95
CA CYS A 227 11.78 6.43 -7.73
C CYS A 227 12.20 5.95 -6.33
N MET A 228 11.31 5.20 -5.67
CA MET A 228 11.58 4.62 -4.35
C MET A 228 11.28 3.13 -4.35
N TRP A 229 11.91 2.41 -3.43
CA TRP A 229 11.60 1.00 -3.20
C TRP A 229 11.44 0.73 -1.70
N THR A 230 10.54 -0.18 -1.37
CA THR A 230 10.24 -0.62 -0.01
C THR A 230 10.16 -2.14 0.02
N ILE A 231 10.22 -2.70 1.23
CA ILE A 231 10.00 -4.13 1.46
C ILE A 231 8.72 -4.27 2.25
N GLU A 232 7.76 -5.00 1.69
CA GLU A 232 6.47 -5.34 2.31
C GLU A 232 6.58 -6.74 2.94
N ASP A 233 6.20 -6.85 4.21
CA ASP A 233 6.16 -8.09 5.02
C ASP A 233 7.46 -8.93 5.03
N GLY A 234 8.59 -8.33 4.64
CA GLY A 234 9.87 -9.05 4.51
C GLY A 234 9.88 -10.11 3.41
N LYS A 235 8.90 -10.08 2.49
CA LYS A 235 8.70 -11.11 1.44
C LYS A 235 8.52 -10.54 0.05
N THR A 236 8.13 -9.27 -0.09
CA THR A 236 7.90 -8.64 -1.40
C THR A 236 8.65 -7.32 -1.47
N VAL A 237 9.40 -7.10 -2.55
CA VAL A 237 9.97 -5.79 -2.87
C VAL A 237 8.96 -5.02 -3.70
N VAL A 238 8.61 -3.83 -3.23
CA VAL A 238 7.71 -2.92 -3.93
C VAL A 238 8.55 -1.77 -4.47
N VAL A 239 8.56 -1.58 -5.78
CA VAL A 239 9.28 -0.51 -6.46
C VAL A 239 8.28 0.45 -7.08
N THR A 240 8.29 1.71 -6.64
CA THR A 240 7.48 2.78 -7.24
C THR A 240 8.32 3.53 -8.25
N LEU A 241 7.95 3.43 -9.51
CA LEU A 241 8.60 4.06 -10.65
C LEU A 241 7.81 5.29 -11.08
N TYR A 242 8.45 6.47 -11.04
CA TYR A 242 7.88 7.70 -11.56
C TYR A 242 8.18 7.83 -13.05
N LYS A 243 7.12 7.86 -13.87
CA LYS A 243 7.26 7.96 -15.33
C LYS A 243 7.79 9.35 -15.68
N ALA A 244 8.75 9.40 -16.62
CA ALA A 244 9.19 10.69 -17.16
C ALA A 244 8.06 11.36 -17.96
N ASN A 245 7.25 10.57 -18.65
CA ASN A 245 6.03 10.98 -19.34
C ASN A 245 4.80 10.61 -18.49
N SER A 246 4.20 11.62 -17.85
CA SER A 246 3.05 11.46 -16.93
C SER A 246 1.69 11.38 -17.62
N MET A 247 1.66 11.24 -18.96
CA MET A 247 0.45 11.10 -19.77
C MET A 247 0.40 9.78 -20.55
N GLU A 248 1.19 8.79 -20.17
CA GLU A 248 1.36 7.55 -20.93
C GLU A 248 1.05 6.30 -20.10
N TRP A 249 0.14 5.47 -20.62
CA TRP A 249 -0.12 4.13 -20.11
C TRP A 249 0.91 3.15 -20.68
N TRP A 250 1.51 2.36 -19.81
CA TRP A 250 2.51 1.39 -20.19
C TRP A 250 1.86 0.05 -20.48
N LYS A 251 2.23 -0.55 -21.61
CA LYS A 251 1.74 -1.88 -21.99
C LYS A 251 2.48 -3.02 -21.30
N THR A 252 3.67 -2.76 -20.79
CA THR A 252 4.50 -3.68 -19.97
C THR A 252 5.42 -2.87 -19.06
N ILE A 253 6.04 -3.51 -18.07
CA ILE A 253 7.15 -2.89 -17.32
C ILE A 253 8.47 -3.08 -18.05
N PHE A 254 8.76 -4.30 -18.49
CA PHE A 254 9.97 -4.63 -19.22
C PHE A 254 9.70 -4.78 -20.72
N GLN A 255 10.67 -4.37 -21.53
CA GLN A 255 10.62 -4.59 -22.98
C GLN A 255 10.70 -6.09 -23.29
N GLY A 256 9.84 -6.55 -24.21
CA GLY A 256 9.79 -7.96 -24.63
C GLY A 256 8.85 -8.84 -23.82
N ASP A 257 8.28 -8.35 -22.73
CA ASP A 257 7.22 -9.04 -22.00
C ASP A 257 5.87 -8.99 -22.77
N PRO A 258 4.94 -9.92 -22.48
CA PRO A 258 3.60 -9.93 -23.06
C PRO A 258 2.80 -8.65 -22.75
N GLU A 259 2.29 -7.97 -23.78
CA GLU A 259 1.67 -6.65 -23.65
C GLU A 259 0.22 -6.71 -23.15
N ILE A 260 -0.16 -5.79 -22.24
CA ILE A 260 -1.55 -5.62 -21.80
C ILE A 260 -2.39 -4.84 -22.83
N ASP A 261 -3.69 -5.09 -22.84
CA ASP A 261 -4.64 -4.33 -23.63
C ASP A 261 -4.98 -2.99 -22.97
N LEU A 262 -4.35 -1.93 -23.48
CA LEU A 262 -4.55 -0.55 -23.00
C LEU A 262 -5.97 -0.03 -23.22
N GLN A 263 -6.78 -0.64 -24.08
CA GLN A 263 -8.17 -0.18 -24.29
C GLN A 263 -9.10 -0.55 -23.13
N LYS A 264 -8.71 -1.54 -22.32
CA LYS A 264 -9.46 -2.01 -21.14
C LYS A 264 -8.99 -1.39 -19.83
N VAL A 265 -7.96 -0.54 -19.89
CA VAL A 265 -7.46 0.20 -18.73
C VAL A 265 -8.51 1.24 -18.33
N MET A 266 -8.91 1.20 -17.06
CA MET A 266 -9.84 2.18 -16.50
C MET A 266 -9.04 3.36 -15.97
N PRO A 267 -9.10 4.56 -16.60
CA PRO A 267 -8.46 5.73 -16.03
C PRO A 267 -9.02 5.96 -14.63
N GLU A 268 -8.14 6.26 -13.66
CA GLU A 268 -8.60 6.68 -12.34
C GLU A 268 -9.58 7.83 -12.55
N ASN A 269 -10.77 7.71 -11.95
CA ASN A 269 -11.75 8.78 -11.95
C ASN A 269 -11.03 10.04 -11.46
N SER A 270 -10.67 10.92 -12.40
CA SER A 270 -10.29 12.28 -12.06
C SER A 270 -11.43 12.76 -11.20
N LYS A 271 -11.17 12.99 -9.90
CA LYS A 271 -12.16 13.64 -9.06
C LYS A 271 -12.50 14.89 -9.83
N LEU A 272 -13.77 15.03 -10.23
CA LEU A 272 -14.26 16.14 -11.04
C LEU A 272 -13.88 17.51 -10.42
N ASP A 273 -13.46 17.51 -9.16
CA ASP A 273 -12.91 18.64 -8.41
C ASP A 273 -11.54 19.15 -8.88
N ASP A 274 -10.75 18.35 -9.61
CA ASP A 274 -9.40 18.74 -10.08
C ASP A 274 -9.41 19.31 -11.53
N LEU A 275 -10.58 19.30 -12.17
CA LEU A 275 -10.80 19.89 -13.49
C LEU A 275 -11.36 21.32 -13.34
N ASP A 276 -10.94 22.23 -14.22
CA ASP A 276 -11.52 23.57 -14.31
C ASP A 276 -13.04 23.48 -14.61
N SER A 277 -13.79 24.51 -14.23
CA SER A 277 -15.26 24.47 -14.23
C SER A 277 -15.88 24.23 -15.61
N ASP A 278 -15.17 24.55 -16.69
CA ASP A 278 -15.64 24.38 -18.07
C ASP A 278 -15.38 22.94 -18.58
N THR A 279 -14.17 22.43 -18.33
CA THR A 279 -13.82 21.03 -18.63
C THR A 279 -14.66 20.05 -17.80
N ARG A 280 -14.91 20.36 -16.52
CA ARG A 280 -15.75 19.56 -15.62
C ARG A 280 -17.17 19.39 -16.15
N GLN A 281 -17.81 20.48 -16.61
CA GLN A 281 -19.17 20.42 -17.17
C GLN A 281 -19.23 19.56 -18.43
N THR A 282 -18.20 19.62 -19.27
CA THR A 282 -18.13 18.83 -20.49
C THR A 282 -17.96 17.33 -20.19
N VAL A 283 -17.10 16.98 -19.24
CA VAL A 283 -16.88 15.58 -18.81
C VAL A 283 -18.10 15.02 -18.07
N GLU A 284 -18.73 15.80 -17.18
CA GLU A 284 -19.97 15.41 -16.49
C GLU A 284 -21.11 15.17 -17.49
N LYS A 285 -21.27 16.05 -18.49
CA LYS A 285 -22.25 15.87 -19.57
C LYS A 285 -21.98 14.57 -20.34
N MET A 286 -20.73 14.32 -20.70
CA MET A 286 -20.35 13.11 -21.44
C MET A 286 -20.60 11.83 -20.64
N MET A 287 -20.31 11.84 -19.33
CA MET A 287 -20.60 10.71 -18.44
C MET A 287 -22.10 10.51 -18.20
N TYR A 288 -22.88 11.58 -18.09
CA TYR A 288 -24.34 11.52 -18.01
C TYR A 288 -24.92 10.91 -19.28
N ASP A 289 -24.48 11.38 -20.46
CA ASP A 289 -24.98 10.90 -21.75
C ASP A 289 -24.63 9.42 -21.99
N GLN A 290 -23.42 9.00 -21.61
CA GLN A 290 -23.01 7.60 -21.70
C GLN A 290 -23.84 6.69 -20.77
N ARG A 291 -24.16 7.18 -19.56
CA ARG A 291 -25.03 6.47 -18.59
C ARG A 291 -26.48 6.40 -19.05
N GLN A 292 -27.04 7.49 -19.59
CA GLN A 292 -28.40 7.50 -20.13
C GLN A 292 -28.50 6.56 -21.35
N LYS A 293 -27.51 6.58 -22.25
CA LYS A 293 -27.46 5.69 -23.42
C LYS A 293 -27.43 4.21 -23.05
N MET A 294 -26.65 3.83 -22.02
CA MET A 294 -26.67 2.45 -21.49
C MET A 294 -28.02 2.06 -20.85
N MET A 295 -28.71 3.01 -20.22
CA MET A 295 -30.05 2.81 -19.67
C MET A 295 -31.17 2.97 -20.70
N GLY A 296 -30.87 3.17 -21.98
CA GLY A 296 -31.85 3.42 -23.05
C GLY A 296 -32.67 4.70 -22.84
N ARG A 297 -32.16 5.65 -22.06
CA ARG A 297 -32.80 6.93 -21.73
C ARG A 297 -32.23 8.07 -22.59
N PRO A 298 -33.00 9.16 -22.80
CA PRO A 298 -32.57 10.29 -23.62
C PRO A 298 -31.29 10.95 -23.08
N THR A 299 -30.39 11.32 -24.00
CA THR A 299 -29.18 12.11 -23.68
C THR A 299 -29.54 13.53 -23.25
N SER A 300 -28.60 14.26 -22.62
CA SER A 300 -28.80 15.62 -22.12
C SER A 300 -29.30 16.57 -23.23
N ASP A 301 -28.79 16.43 -24.45
CA ASP A 301 -29.22 17.25 -25.58
C ASP A 301 -30.62 16.87 -26.10
N GLU A 302 -30.98 15.60 -26.06
CA GLU A 302 -32.34 15.13 -26.38
C GLU A 302 -33.35 15.56 -25.32
N GLN A 303 -32.96 15.52 -24.05
CA GLN A 303 -33.79 15.96 -22.94
C GLN A 303 -34.04 17.47 -22.99
N LYS A 304 -33.02 18.28 -23.32
CA LYS A 304 -33.19 19.71 -23.58
C LYS A 304 -34.10 20.00 -24.78
N LYS A 305 -33.98 19.22 -25.86
CA LYS A 305 -34.88 19.34 -27.02
C LYS A 305 -36.31 18.99 -26.65
N GLN A 306 -36.53 17.91 -25.88
CA GLN A 306 -37.85 17.53 -25.40
C GLN A 306 -38.46 18.57 -24.45
N ASP A 307 -37.66 19.16 -23.55
CA ASP A 307 -38.12 20.20 -22.64
C ASP A 307 -38.44 21.51 -23.37
N MET A 308 -37.65 21.88 -24.38
CA MET A 308 -37.90 23.06 -25.22
C MET A 308 -39.16 22.85 -26.08
N LEU A 309 -39.33 21.66 -26.66
CA LEU A 309 -40.53 21.30 -27.40
C LEU A 309 -41.75 21.25 -26.48
N ARG A 310 -41.65 20.70 -25.26
CA ARG A 310 -42.75 20.69 -24.29
C ARG A 310 -43.17 22.10 -23.91
N LYS A 311 -42.22 23.00 -23.62
CA LYS A 311 -42.52 24.41 -23.36
C LYS A 311 -43.15 25.11 -24.57
N PHE A 312 -42.73 24.77 -25.77
CA PHE A 312 -43.31 25.30 -27.01
C PHE A 312 -44.76 24.81 -27.22
N MET A 313 -45.04 23.53 -26.93
CA MET A 313 -46.39 22.96 -26.98
C MET A 313 -47.31 23.55 -25.89
N GLU A 314 -46.79 23.82 -24.69
CA GLU A 314 -47.53 24.48 -23.61
C GLU A 314 -47.82 25.96 -23.91
N ALA A 315 -46.90 26.66 -24.58
CA ALA A 315 -47.07 28.06 -24.98
C ALA A 315 -47.98 28.21 -26.22
N HIS A 316 -48.15 27.16 -27.02
CA HIS A 316 -48.98 27.14 -28.23
C HIS A 316 -49.98 25.96 -28.23
N PRO A 317 -50.96 25.95 -27.32
CA PRO A 317 -51.94 24.87 -27.20
C PRO A 317 -52.90 24.76 -28.40
N GLU A 318 -52.91 25.73 -29.31
CA GLU A 318 -53.70 25.72 -30.55
C GLU A 318 -53.02 24.96 -31.72
N MET A 319 -51.73 24.61 -31.61
CA MET A 319 -51.04 23.83 -32.64
C MET A 319 -51.12 22.32 -32.33
N ASP A 320 -51.71 21.56 -33.26
CA ASP A 320 -51.79 20.09 -33.17
C ASP A 320 -50.50 19.43 -33.69
N PHE A 321 -49.70 18.89 -32.76
CA PHE A 321 -48.45 18.19 -33.06
C PHE A 321 -48.63 16.68 -33.28
N SER A 322 -49.87 16.17 -33.34
CA SER A 322 -50.15 14.73 -33.53
C SER A 322 -49.64 14.17 -34.86
N GLN A 323 -49.38 15.01 -35.85
CA GLN A 323 -48.81 14.62 -37.16
C GLN A 323 -47.34 15.05 -37.38
N ALA A 324 -46.67 15.62 -36.37
CA ALA A 324 -45.29 16.04 -36.50
C ALA A 324 -44.35 14.82 -36.50
N LYS A 325 -43.58 14.63 -37.59
CA LYS A 325 -42.49 13.64 -37.64
C LYS A 325 -41.26 14.23 -36.96
N PHE A 326 -40.97 13.76 -35.76
CA PHE A 326 -39.71 14.03 -35.07
C PHE A 326 -38.67 13.02 -35.58
N CYS A 327 -37.79 13.46 -36.48
CA CYS A 327 -36.59 12.73 -36.87
C CYS A 327 -35.42 13.10 -35.95
#